data_AF-A0A9X1GFT9-F1
#
_entry.id   AF-A0A9X1GFT9-F1
#
_cell.length_a   1.000
_cell.length_b   1.000
_cell.length_c   1.000
_cell.angle_alpha   90.00
_cell.angle_beta   90.00
_cell.angle_gamma   90.00
#
_symmetry.space_group_name_H-M   'P 1'
#
loop_
_entity.id
_entity.type
_entity.pdbx_description
1 polymer ?
#
loop_
_entity_poly.entity_id
_entity_poly.type
_entity_poly.pdbx_seq_one_letter_code
_entity_poly.pdbx_strand_id
1 'polypeptide(L)'
;FAKKKITASQIVSGMNHQQMLYRDQVIEWTFHLLDSHDTARILTLCNGNKELMKSVMTFMFLQKGSPCIYYGTEVGMTGGEDPDCRTCMIWAKETQDLELFGFIKEIVSLRKKLSKILSEGATQWL
;
A
#
# COMPACT_ATOMS: atom_id res chain seq x y z
N PHE A 1 -1.40 2.93 12.43
CA PHE A 1 -2.12 3.60 11.35
C PHE A 1 -3.51 2.99 11.13
N ALA A 2 -3.68 1.84 10.45
CA ALA A 2 -5.00 1.21 10.29
C ALA A 2 -5.68 0.81 11.62
N LYS A 3 -4.93 0.14 12.51
CA LYS A 3 -5.39 -0.25 13.86
C LYS A 3 -5.26 0.86 14.92
N LYS A 4 -4.90 2.10 14.53
CA LYS A 4 -4.68 3.26 15.44
C LYS A 4 -3.77 3.03 16.67
N LYS A 5 -2.82 2.08 16.59
CA LYS A 5 -1.93 1.71 17.71
C LYS A 5 -0.64 2.53 17.86
N ILE A 6 -0.32 3.36 16.87
CA ILE A 6 0.96 4.11 16.81
C ILE A 6 0.70 5.55 16.37
N THR A 7 1.51 6.48 16.90
CA THR A 7 1.47 7.91 16.57
C THR A 7 2.20 8.21 15.25
N ALA A 8 2.04 9.43 14.73
CA ALA A 8 2.80 9.89 13.56
C ALA A 8 4.32 9.91 13.82
N SER A 9 4.76 10.37 14.99
CA SER A 9 6.18 10.37 15.37
C SER A 9 6.78 8.96 15.42
N GLN A 10 6.02 7.97 15.90
CA GLN A 10 6.46 6.58 15.90
C GLN A 10 6.57 6.00 14.49
N ILE A 11 5.69 6.41 13.56
CA ILE A 11 5.80 6.02 12.14
C ILE A 11 7.08 6.60 11.54
N VAL A 12 7.33 7.90 11.70
CA VAL A 12 8.53 8.56 11.18
C VAL A 12 9.79 7.91 11.75
N SER A 13 9.84 7.68 13.06
CA SER A 13 10.95 7.00 13.71
C SER A 13 11.16 5.57 13.16
N GLY A 14 10.08 4.81 12.96
CA GLY A 14 10.15 3.46 12.41
C GLY A 14 10.63 3.43 10.96
N MET A 15 10.15 4.37 10.13
CA MET A 15 10.59 4.52 8.75
C MET A 15 12.07 4.88 8.65
N ASN A 16 12.52 5.86 9.43
CA ASN A 16 13.93 6.25 9.46
C ASN A 16 14.79 5.08 9.94
N HIS A 17 14.35 4.36 10.98
CA HIS A 17 15.07 3.18 11.45
C HIS A 17 15.24 2.14 10.33
N GLN A 18 14.16 1.79 9.61
CA GLN A 18 14.23 0.83 8.50
C GLN A 18 15.14 1.29 7.37
N GLN A 19 15.09 2.58 7.00
CA GLN A 19 15.97 3.13 5.96
C GLN A 19 17.45 3.06 6.38
N MET A 20 17.76 3.29 7.66
CA MET A 20 19.14 3.22 8.16
C MET A 20 19.73 1.79 8.21
N LEU A 21 18.91 0.74 8.04
CA LEU A 21 19.39 -0.65 8.03
C LEU A 21 20.07 -1.03 6.71
N TYR A 22 19.78 -0.33 5.62
CA TYR A 22 20.20 -0.70 4.28
C TYR A 22 20.84 0.47 3.53
N ARG A 23 21.65 0.15 2.52
CA ARG A 23 22.20 1.18 1.62
C ARG A 23 21.10 1.68 0.69
N ASP A 24 21.26 2.90 0.16
CA ASP A 24 20.28 3.51 -0.75
C ASP A 24 19.95 2.61 -1.95
N GLN A 25 20.96 1.96 -2.55
CA GLN A 25 20.74 1.04 -3.67
C GLN A 25 19.87 -0.18 -3.29
N VAL A 26 19.80 -0.56 -2.02
CA VAL A 26 18.90 -1.63 -1.57
C VAL A 26 17.50 -1.05 -1.33
N ILE A 27 17.41 0.13 -0.72
CA ILE A 27 16.14 0.82 -0.45
C ILE A 27 15.37 1.13 -1.75
N GLU A 28 16.09 1.53 -2.81
CA GLU A 28 15.56 1.78 -4.15
C GLU A 28 14.83 0.56 -4.75
N TRP A 29 15.17 -0.65 -4.30
CA TRP A 29 14.61 -1.91 -4.78
C TRP A 29 13.78 -2.67 -3.73
N THR A 30 13.57 -2.09 -2.54
CA THR A 30 12.75 -2.72 -1.50
C THR A 30 11.34 -2.98 -2.00
N PHE A 31 10.84 -4.19 -1.79
CA PHE A 31 9.51 -4.58 -2.20
C PHE A 31 8.49 -4.25 -1.10
N HIS A 32 7.59 -3.31 -1.37
CA HIS A 32 6.58 -2.86 -0.41
C HIS A 32 5.24 -3.54 -0.66
N LEU A 33 4.70 -4.18 0.38
CA LEU A 33 3.39 -4.82 0.38
C LEU A 33 2.60 -4.41 1.62
N LEU A 34 1.30 -4.22 1.47
CA LEU A 34 0.36 -3.97 2.57
C LEU A 34 -0.37 -5.24 3.01
N ASP A 35 -0.53 -6.17 2.08
CA ASP A 35 -1.13 -7.47 2.26
C ASP A 35 -0.54 -8.47 1.25
N SER A 36 -0.81 -9.75 1.49
CA SER A 36 -0.40 -10.87 0.65
C SER A 36 -1.33 -12.06 0.86
N HIS A 37 -1.02 -13.18 0.20
CA HIS A 37 -1.68 -14.46 0.43
C HIS A 37 -1.52 -15.06 1.83
N ASP A 38 -0.69 -14.49 2.69
CA ASP A 38 -0.43 -14.98 4.06
C ASP A 38 -0.91 -14.00 5.14
N THR A 39 -1.61 -12.93 4.75
CA THR A 39 -2.08 -11.90 5.68
C THR A 39 -3.52 -11.53 5.38
N ALA A 40 -4.25 -11.02 6.38
CA ALA A 40 -5.55 -10.40 6.13
C ALA A 40 -5.49 -9.26 5.10
N ARG A 41 -6.53 -9.15 4.27
CA ARG A 41 -6.62 -8.10 3.23
C ARG A 41 -6.64 -6.72 3.85
N ILE A 42 -6.01 -5.74 3.18
CA ILE A 42 -5.86 -4.38 3.72
C ILE A 42 -7.21 -3.71 4.00
N LEU A 43 -8.23 -3.95 3.17
CA LEU A 43 -9.57 -3.38 3.40
C LEU A 43 -10.22 -3.96 4.67
N THR A 44 -10.00 -5.25 4.96
CA THR A 44 -10.41 -5.88 6.22
C THR A 44 -9.67 -5.26 7.41
N LEU A 45 -8.36 -5.07 7.28
CA LEU A 45 -7.53 -4.43 8.32
C LEU A 45 -7.91 -2.97 8.58
N CYS A 46 -8.49 -2.30 7.58
CA CYS A 46 -9.07 -0.96 7.68
C CYS A 46 -10.55 -0.97 8.13
N ASN A 47 -11.10 -2.11 8.53
CA ASN A 47 -12.51 -2.27 8.95
C ASN A 47 -13.50 -1.78 7.87
N GLY A 48 -13.20 -2.01 6.60
CA GLY A 48 -14.03 -1.56 5.46
C GLY A 48 -13.90 -0.06 5.14
N ASN A 49 -13.06 0.69 5.86
CA ASN A 49 -12.85 2.12 5.60
C ASN A 49 -11.96 2.34 4.38
N LYS A 50 -12.58 2.68 3.25
CA LYS A 50 -11.91 2.90 1.97
C LYS A 50 -11.03 4.15 1.97
N GLU A 51 -11.42 5.23 2.63
CA GLU A 51 -10.61 6.46 2.70
C GLU A 51 -9.30 6.25 3.47
N LEU A 52 -9.38 5.45 4.54
CA LEU A 52 -8.19 5.01 5.27
C LEU A 52 -7.30 4.11 4.41
N MET A 53 -7.88 3.15 3.68
CA MET A 53 -7.14 2.31 2.75
C MET A 53 -6.47 3.15 1.65
N LYS A 54 -7.18 4.11 1.03
CA LYS A 54 -6.63 5.05 0.05
C LYS A 54 -5.44 5.81 0.64
N SER A 55 -5.55 6.29 1.88
CA SER A 55 -4.46 6.99 2.57
C SER A 55 -3.22 6.10 2.79
N VAL A 56 -3.40 4.84 3.22
CA VAL A 56 -2.29 3.89 3.38
C VAL A 56 -1.65 3.54 2.05
N MET A 57 -2.46 3.29 1.02
CA MET A 57 -1.99 3.01 -0.33
C MET A 57 -1.18 4.20 -0.87
N THR A 58 -1.66 5.42 -0.63
CA THR A 58 -0.93 6.64 -1.00
C THR A 58 0.42 6.73 -0.33
N PHE A 59 0.48 6.45 0.96
CA PHE A 59 1.74 6.43 1.67
C PHE A 59 2.73 5.40 1.08
N MET A 60 2.28 4.17 0.81
CA MET A 60 3.13 3.14 0.17
C MET A 60 3.62 3.57 -1.23
N PHE A 61 2.74 4.15 -2.04
CA PHE A 61 3.04 4.57 -3.42
C PHE A 61 3.91 5.83 -3.52
N LEU A 62 4.11 6.57 -2.42
CA LEU A 62 5.02 7.72 -2.36
C LEU A 62 6.39 7.37 -1.77
N GLN A 63 6.61 6.13 -1.33
CA GLN A 63 7.90 5.67 -0.82
C GLN A 63 8.85 5.25 -1.95
N LYS A 64 10.17 5.32 -1.68
CA LYS A 64 11.21 4.63 -2.45
C LYS A 64 10.96 3.13 -2.50
N GLY A 65 11.43 2.44 -3.53
CA GLY A 65 11.25 0.99 -3.66
C GLY A 65 10.24 0.62 -4.74
N SER A 66 9.66 -0.57 -4.63
CA SER A 66 8.71 -1.13 -5.58
C SER A 66 7.41 -1.52 -4.86
N PRO A 67 6.31 -0.76 -5.04
CA PRO A 67 5.03 -1.10 -4.45
C PRO A 67 4.40 -2.30 -5.16
N CYS A 68 3.83 -3.19 -4.38
CA CYS A 68 3.09 -4.36 -4.81
C CYS A 68 1.63 -4.26 -4.37
N ILE A 69 0.72 -4.63 -5.28
CA ILE A 69 -0.71 -4.75 -4.99
C ILE A 69 -1.05 -6.23 -5.06
N TYR A 70 -1.66 -6.77 -3.99
CA TYR A 70 -2.21 -8.12 -4.00
C TYR A 70 -3.53 -8.15 -4.78
N TYR A 71 -3.74 -9.19 -5.59
CA TYR A 71 -4.86 -9.25 -6.53
C TYR A 71 -6.20 -9.04 -5.81
N GLY A 72 -7.09 -8.26 -6.41
CA GLY A 72 -8.40 -8.00 -5.85
C GLY A 72 -8.45 -6.83 -4.88
N THR A 73 -7.31 -6.40 -4.33
CA THR A 73 -7.23 -5.22 -3.47
C THR A 73 -7.67 -3.97 -4.24
N GLU A 74 -7.34 -3.88 -5.53
CA GLU A 74 -7.73 -2.78 -6.41
C GLU A 74 -9.22 -2.70 -6.72
N VAL A 75 -9.97 -3.80 -6.54
CA VAL A 75 -11.43 -3.84 -6.71
C VAL A 75 -12.19 -4.00 -5.40
N GLY A 76 -11.50 -3.84 -4.26
CA GLY A 76 -12.13 -3.81 -2.94
C GLY A 76 -12.45 -5.19 -2.35
N MET A 77 -11.71 -6.23 -2.72
CA MET A 77 -11.88 -7.54 -2.09
C MET A 77 -11.56 -7.50 -0.60
N THR A 78 -12.35 -8.23 0.19
CA THR A 78 -12.18 -8.40 1.63
C THR A 78 -11.92 -9.87 1.97
N GLY A 79 -11.36 -10.12 3.16
CA GLY A 79 -10.93 -11.43 3.61
C GLY A 79 -10.10 -11.34 4.89
N GLY A 80 -10.27 -12.31 5.79
CA GLY A 80 -9.44 -12.49 6.99
C GLY A 80 -8.05 -13.05 6.64
N GLU A 81 -7.37 -13.64 7.62
CA GLU A 81 -6.11 -14.35 7.42
C GLU A 81 -6.29 -15.58 6.49
N ASP A 82 -5.20 -16.25 6.10
CA ASP A 82 -5.24 -17.49 5.32
C ASP A 82 -6.24 -18.50 5.95
N PRO A 83 -7.23 -19.04 5.21
CA PRO A 83 -7.44 -18.98 3.74
C PRO A 83 -8.37 -17.89 3.20
N ASP A 84 -8.97 -17.08 4.07
CA ASP A 84 -9.98 -16.10 3.66
C ASP A 84 -9.42 -14.97 2.78
N CYS A 85 -8.10 -14.73 2.82
CA CYS A 85 -7.44 -13.79 1.92
C CYS A 85 -7.31 -14.33 0.46
N ARG A 86 -7.59 -15.61 0.21
CA ARG A 86 -7.39 -16.30 -1.08
C ARG A 86 -8.70 -16.57 -1.83
N THR A 87 -9.73 -15.75 -1.60
CA THR A 87 -11.01 -15.83 -2.32
C THR A 87 -10.83 -15.62 -3.83
N CYS A 88 -11.75 -16.18 -4.63
CA CYS A 88 -11.73 -16.02 -6.07
C CYS A 88 -11.84 -14.55 -6.49
N MET A 89 -11.08 -14.18 -7.54
CA MET A 89 -11.12 -12.82 -8.08
C MET A 89 -12.52 -12.44 -8.55
N ILE A 90 -12.93 -11.20 -8.21
CA ILE A 90 -14.19 -10.63 -8.64
C ILE A 90 -14.02 -10.07 -10.06
N TRP A 91 -14.54 -10.77 -11.07
CA TRP A 91 -14.45 -10.37 -12.48
C TRP A 91 -15.66 -9.57 -12.98
N ALA A 92 -16.84 -9.78 -12.39
CA ALA A 92 -18.07 -9.09 -12.76
C ALA A 92 -17.98 -7.63 -12.32
N LYS A 93 -18.00 -6.70 -13.29
CA LYS A 93 -17.80 -5.26 -13.04
C LYS A 93 -18.84 -4.67 -12.10
N GLU A 94 -20.04 -5.25 -12.08
CA GLU A 94 -21.18 -4.86 -11.25
C GLU A 94 -20.89 -5.10 -9.76
N THR A 95 -19.95 -6.00 -9.47
CA THR A 95 -19.54 -6.38 -8.11
C THR A 95 -18.17 -5.81 -7.72
N GLN A 96 -17.49 -5.13 -8.64
CA GLN A 96 -16.21 -4.48 -8.38
C GLN A 96 -16.42 -3.07 -7.80
N ASP A 97 -15.51 -2.65 -6.93
CA ASP A 97 -15.41 -1.25 -6.55
C ASP A 97 -14.67 -0.45 -7.63
N LEU A 98 -15.43 0.10 -8.58
CA LEU A 98 -14.88 0.86 -9.70
C LEU A 98 -14.28 2.22 -9.30
N GLU A 99 -14.73 2.78 -8.18
CA GLU A 99 -14.17 4.02 -7.63
C GLU A 99 -12.76 3.76 -7.08
N LEU A 100 -12.62 2.69 -6.29
CA LEU A 100 -11.31 2.26 -5.78
C LEU A 100 -10.37 1.86 -6.93
N PHE A 101 -10.89 1.16 -7.93
CA PHE A 101 -10.10 0.81 -9.12
C PHE A 101 -9.62 2.04 -9.88
N GLY A 102 -10.47 3.07 -10.02
CA GLY A 102 -10.11 4.37 -10.58
C GLY A 102 -8.99 5.05 -9.80
N PHE A 103 -9.15 5.12 -8.48
CA PHE A 103 -8.12 5.67 -7.57
C PHE A 103 -6.78 4.92 -7.72
N ILE A 104 -6.78 3.58 -7.76
CA ILE A 104 -5.55 2.80 -7.93
C ILE A 104 -4.88 3.10 -9.27
N LYS A 105 -5.65 3.27 -10.35
CA LYS A 105 -5.09 3.71 -11.64
C LYS A 105 -4.47 5.09 -11.56
N GLU A 106 -5.12 6.03 -10.88
CA GLU A 106 -4.61 7.39 -10.69
C GLU A 106 -3.28 7.38 -9.95
N ILE A 107 -3.18 6.62 -8.85
CA ILE A 107 -1.95 6.61 -8.07
C ILE A 107 -0.79 5.89 -8.77
N VAL A 108 -1.09 4.82 -9.50
CA VAL A 108 -0.10 4.16 -10.37
C VAL A 108 0.38 5.13 -11.45
N SER A 109 -0.53 5.90 -12.06
CA SER A 109 -0.19 6.93 -13.05
C SER A 109 0.67 8.04 -12.45
N LEU A 110 0.32 8.52 -11.25
CA LEU A 110 1.10 9.52 -10.51
C LEU A 110 2.51 9.01 -10.21
N ARG A 111 2.65 7.79 -9.68
CA ARG A 111 3.96 7.20 -9.40
C ARG A 111 4.80 7.06 -10.66
N LYS A 112 4.22 6.65 -11.78
CA LYS A 112 4.93 6.58 -13.07
C LYS A 112 5.45 7.95 -13.51
N LYS A 113 4.61 8.99 -13.43
CA LYS A 113 5.00 10.37 -13.76
C LYS A 113 6.12 10.88 -12.86
N LEU A 114 6.09 10.52 -11.58
CA LEU A 114 7.04 10.96 -10.56
C LEU A 114 8.14 9.91 -10.29
N SER A 115 8.33 8.92 -11.17
CA SER A 115 9.18 7.76 -10.88
C SER A 115 10.61 8.16 -10.52
N LYS A 116 11.18 9.16 -11.20
CA LYS A 116 12.54 9.62 -10.96
C LYS A 116 12.70 10.19 -9.54
N ILE A 117 11.83 11.12 -9.15
CA ILE A 117 11.89 11.74 -7.81
C ILE A 117 11.55 10.75 -6.70
N LEU A 118 10.62 9.83 -6.94
CA LEU A 118 10.22 8.84 -5.93
C LEU A 118 11.25 7.72 -5.77
N SER A 119 12.07 7.43 -6.77
CA SER A 119 13.10 6.39 -6.69
C SER A 119 14.43 6.96 -6.18
N GLU A 120 14.89 8.06 -6.77
CA GLU A 120 16.24 8.60 -6.55
C GLU A 120 16.26 9.78 -5.56
N GLY A 121 15.13 10.44 -5.33
CA GLY A 121 15.06 11.68 -4.52
C GLY A 121 15.35 11.46 -3.04
N ALA A 122 15.56 12.54 -2.28
CA ALA A 122 15.69 12.45 -0.82
C ALA A 122 14.32 12.59 -0.14
N THR A 123 14.11 11.85 0.96
CA THR A 123 12.91 12.00 1.80
C THR A 123 13.26 12.84 3.03
N GLN A 124 12.47 13.88 3.28
CA GLN A 124 12.56 14.70 4.49
C GLN A 124 11.18 14.81 5.13
N TRP A 125 11.10 14.49 6.42
CA TRP A 125 9.88 14.66 7.22
C TRP A 125 9.80 16.10 7.73
N LEU A 126 8.60 16.69 7.70
CA LEU A 126 8.30 18.04 8.20
C LEU A 126 7.76 18.01 9.64
#